data_AF-A0A8S3YHZ2-F1
#
_entry.id   AF-A0A8S3YHZ2-F1
#
_cell.length_a   1.000
_cell.length_b   1.000
_cell.length_c   1.000
_cell.angle_alpha   90.00
_cell.angle_beta   90.00
_cell.angle_gamma   90.00
#
_symmetry.space_group_name_H-M   'P 1'
#
loop_
_entity.id
_entity.type
_entity.pdbx_description
1 polymer ?
#
loop_
_entity_poly.entity_id
_entity_poly.type
_entity_poly.pdbx_seq_one_letter_code
_entity_poly.pdbx_strand_id
1 'polypeptide(L)'
;MHRSYYPILPSQNKFLQKRWDDKYYSEHVKKVRDAAPVVDTRPPATFLHLHLRLKKLQLEEERLSTIERDNRLLLEKMSYIMRTRGRVDNRNNYMNKSLNLEKRKRELLRVTKENQLILYRINMRKPEYNHQKWQLEWEKNQKFMDNISAYPVDWWIKEKKTPRSGKSGRKSAHETQEDKTKKETKQKDENAEKEVEEQKTNIKTEQETEKDTRQKDEKKKKKKKEASKIKDEVKVKEQLQVPVEDDARVDEK
;
A
#
# COMPACT_ATOMS: atom_id res chain seq x y z
N MET A 1 84.89 48.59 26.92
CA MET A 1 84.58 49.62 27.94
C MET A 1 84.63 49.06 29.37
N HIS A 2 85.81 48.97 30.00
CA HIS A 2 85.94 48.61 31.44
C HIS A 2 86.44 49.77 32.32
N ARG A 3 86.83 50.89 31.69
CA ARG A 3 87.37 52.09 32.37
C ARG A 3 86.29 52.81 33.20
N SER A 4 85.04 52.81 32.74
CA SER A 4 83.86 53.42 33.39
C SER A 4 83.14 52.54 34.41
N TYR A 5 83.50 51.26 34.50
CA TYR A 5 82.97 50.36 35.53
C TYR A 5 83.52 50.80 36.90
N TYR A 6 82.80 50.66 38.00
CA TYR A 6 83.32 50.99 39.34
C TYR A 6 82.98 49.83 40.26
N PRO A 7 83.97 49.02 40.68
CA PRO A 7 83.69 47.89 41.55
C PRO A 7 83.37 48.39 42.96
N ILE A 8 82.43 47.70 43.62
CA ILE A 8 81.99 48.03 44.98
C ILE A 8 83.09 47.68 46.01
N LEU A 9 83.91 46.67 45.69
CA LEU A 9 85.05 46.23 46.48
C LEU A 9 86.37 46.60 45.78
N PRO A 10 87.45 46.87 46.53
CA PRO A 10 88.75 47.12 45.93
C PRO A 10 89.22 45.89 45.15
N SER A 11 89.58 46.09 43.88
CA SER A 11 90.02 45.01 42.97
C SER A 11 91.34 45.38 42.30
N GLN A 12 92.25 44.41 42.18
CA GLN A 12 93.56 44.61 41.54
C GLN A 12 93.43 44.74 40.01
N ASN A 13 92.48 44.02 39.40
CA ASN A 13 92.21 44.09 37.97
C ASN A 13 90.74 44.41 37.67
N LYS A 14 90.51 45.65 37.28
CA LYS A 14 89.20 46.23 37.00
C LYS A 14 88.47 45.56 35.81
N PHE A 15 89.23 45.09 34.82
CA PHE A 15 88.65 44.40 33.65
C PHE A 15 88.12 43.03 34.03
N LEU A 16 88.89 42.26 34.80
CA LEU A 16 88.47 40.94 35.27
C LEU A 16 87.29 41.06 36.22
N GLN A 17 87.34 42.01 37.16
CA GLN A 17 86.23 42.24 38.10
C GLN A 17 84.92 42.54 37.36
N LYS A 18 84.94 43.42 36.35
CA LYS A 18 83.76 43.68 35.52
C LYS A 18 83.19 42.41 34.88
N ARG A 19 84.04 41.57 34.29
CA ARG A 19 83.59 40.33 33.63
C ARG A 19 82.95 39.36 34.61
N TRP A 20 83.47 39.26 35.83
CA TRP A 20 82.89 38.42 36.87
C TRP A 20 81.55 38.95 37.33
N ASP A 21 81.45 40.25 37.61
CA ASP A 21 80.19 40.89 37.99
C ASP A 21 79.12 40.75 36.90
N ASP A 22 79.47 40.99 35.63
CA ASP A 22 78.58 40.81 34.49
C ASP A 22 78.08 39.35 34.41
N LYS A 23 78.96 38.38 34.68
CA LYS A 23 78.62 36.94 34.70
C LYS A 23 77.71 36.61 35.88
N TYR A 24 78.04 37.04 37.09
CA TYR A 24 77.22 36.81 38.30
C TYR A 24 75.85 37.44 38.17
N TYR A 25 75.78 38.66 37.63
CA TYR A 25 74.52 39.32 37.33
C TYR A 25 73.70 38.51 36.32
N SER A 26 74.32 38.04 35.23
CA SER A 26 73.66 37.20 34.24
C SER A 26 73.15 35.88 34.83
N GLU A 27 73.94 35.22 35.69
CA GLU A 27 73.55 34.00 36.39
C GLU A 27 72.41 34.25 37.38
N HIS A 28 72.45 35.37 38.12
CA HIS A 28 71.39 35.77 39.04
C HIS A 28 70.07 36.01 38.29
N VAL A 29 70.12 36.79 37.20
CA VAL A 29 68.94 37.06 36.36
C VAL A 29 68.37 35.76 35.79
N LYS A 30 69.21 34.81 35.37
CA LYS A 30 68.76 33.47 34.96
C LYS A 30 68.06 32.74 36.10
N LYS A 31 68.67 32.67 37.29
CA LYS A 31 68.06 32.02 38.46
C LYS A 31 66.72 32.64 38.87
N VAL A 32 66.60 33.96 38.78
CA VAL A 32 65.33 34.66 39.07
C VAL A 32 64.28 34.37 37.99
N ARG A 33 64.67 34.35 36.71
CA ARG A 33 63.77 34.01 35.60
C ARG A 33 63.29 32.56 35.67
N ASP A 34 64.19 31.64 36.00
CA ASP A 34 63.93 30.20 36.01
C ASP A 34 63.29 29.72 37.34
N ALA A 35 63.19 30.61 38.34
CA ALA A 35 62.54 30.30 39.60
C ALA A 35 61.04 30.05 39.39
N ALA A 36 60.59 28.82 39.69
CA ALA A 36 59.18 28.46 39.61
C ALA A 36 58.36 29.19 40.70
N PRO A 37 57.15 29.67 40.39
CA PRO A 37 56.25 30.24 41.39
C PRO A 37 55.80 29.16 42.37
N VAL A 38 55.87 29.46 43.68
CA VAL A 38 55.46 28.54 44.76
C VAL A 38 53.93 28.50 44.91
N VAL A 39 53.25 29.58 44.52
CA VAL A 39 51.80 29.72 44.63
C VAL A 39 51.21 29.77 43.22
N ASP A 40 50.16 29.00 43.00
CA ASP A 40 49.36 29.12 41.77
C ASP A 40 48.59 30.44 41.79
N THR A 41 48.93 31.33 40.88
CA THR A 41 48.26 32.63 40.68
C THR A 41 47.35 32.63 39.45
N ARG A 42 47.09 31.45 38.86
CA ARG A 42 46.20 31.35 37.69
C ARG A 42 44.76 31.68 38.07
N PRO A 43 44.00 32.28 37.15
CA PRO A 43 42.58 32.49 37.35
C PRO A 43 41.85 31.13 37.45
N PRO A 44 40.76 31.05 38.25
CA PRO A 44 39.95 29.84 38.32
C PRO A 44 39.32 29.54 36.96
N ALA A 45 38.98 28.26 36.74
CA ALA A 45 38.33 27.81 35.52
C ALA A 45 36.98 28.53 35.31
N THR A 46 36.82 29.16 34.15
CA THR A 46 35.56 29.79 33.77
C THR A 46 34.64 28.77 33.11
N PHE A 47 33.38 28.73 33.53
CA PHE A 47 32.38 27.85 32.93
C PHE A 47 31.60 28.58 31.83
N LEU A 48 31.42 27.90 30.68
CA LEU A 48 30.76 28.47 29.51
C LEU A 48 29.29 28.84 29.78
N HIS A 49 28.59 28.06 30.60
CA HIS A 49 27.17 28.25 30.90
C HIS A 49 26.87 29.49 31.76
N LEU A 50 27.87 30.09 32.42
CA LEU A 50 27.73 31.38 33.11
C LEU A 50 27.71 32.56 32.12
N HIS A 51 28.48 32.43 31.03
CA HIS A 51 28.64 33.49 30.03
C HIS A 51 27.64 33.34 28.88
N LEU A 52 27.24 32.09 28.58
CA LEU A 52 26.33 31.75 27.50
C LEU A 52 25.08 31.03 28.01
N ARG A 53 23.93 31.47 27.53
CA ARG A 53 22.66 30.77 27.74
C ARG A 53 22.46 29.74 26.62
N LEU A 54 23.10 28.57 26.74
CA LEU A 54 23.09 27.53 25.70
C LEU A 54 21.66 27.13 25.27
N LYS A 55 20.73 26.97 26.22
CA LYS A 55 19.34 26.63 25.91
C LYS A 55 18.63 27.71 25.07
N LYS A 56 18.95 28.98 25.30
CA LYS A 56 18.38 30.08 24.51
C LYS A 56 18.90 30.02 23.07
N LEU A 57 20.21 29.83 22.91
CA LEU A 57 20.85 29.71 21.59
C LEU A 57 20.28 28.51 20.81
N GLN A 58 20.14 27.37 21.47
CA GLN A 58 19.53 26.17 20.88
C GLN A 58 18.08 26.44 20.40
N LEU A 59 17.25 27.07 21.22
CA LEU A 59 15.86 27.38 20.83
C LEU A 59 15.79 28.37 19.66
N GLU A 60 16.71 29.33 19.59
CA GLU A 60 16.82 30.27 18.47
C GLU A 60 17.21 29.53 17.19
N GLU A 61 18.18 28.61 17.26
CA GLU A 61 18.59 27.77 16.14
C GLU A 61 17.47 26.84 15.65
N GLU A 62 16.75 26.16 16.56
CA GLU A 62 15.61 25.30 16.22
C GLU A 62 14.48 26.10 15.55
N ARG A 63 14.22 27.33 16.04
CA ARG A 63 13.25 28.24 15.44
C ARG A 63 13.67 28.65 14.03
N LEU A 64 14.94 29.03 13.83
CA LEU A 64 15.46 29.39 12.51
C LEU A 64 15.43 28.21 11.54
N SER A 65 15.83 27.01 11.98
CA SER A 65 15.74 25.78 11.18
C SER A 65 14.31 25.48 10.73
N THR A 66 13.32 25.75 11.59
CA THR A 66 11.90 25.59 11.25
C THR A 66 11.47 26.59 10.19
N ILE A 67 11.82 27.87 10.37
CA ILE A 67 11.54 28.93 9.40
C ILE A 67 12.19 28.62 8.04
N GLU A 68 13.43 28.18 8.02
CA GLU A 68 14.15 27.84 6.79
C GLU A 68 13.52 26.65 6.05
N ARG A 69 13.11 25.62 6.79
CA ARG A 69 12.41 24.46 6.22
C ARG A 69 11.07 24.86 5.60
N ASP A 70 10.31 25.69 6.31
CA ASP A 70 9.01 26.18 5.84
C ASP A 70 9.17 27.11 4.64
N ASN A 71 10.16 28.00 4.65
CA ASN A 71 10.51 28.85 3.52
C ASN A 71 10.92 28.03 2.29
N ARG A 72 11.73 26.98 2.47
CA ARG A 72 12.11 26.08 1.38
C ARG A 72 10.89 25.38 0.79
N LEU A 73 10.01 24.84 1.64
CA LEU A 73 8.78 24.18 1.20
C LEU A 73 7.85 25.15 0.48
N LEU A 74 7.73 26.37 0.98
CA LEU A 74 6.95 27.44 0.35
C LEU A 74 7.49 27.76 -1.04
N LEU A 75 8.80 27.97 -1.16
CA LEU A 75 9.46 28.27 -2.44
C LEU A 75 9.31 27.11 -3.44
N GLU A 76 9.43 25.87 -2.99
CA GLU A 76 9.18 24.69 -3.83
C GLU A 76 7.74 24.68 -4.37
N LYS A 77 6.75 24.90 -3.49
CA LYS A 77 5.33 24.99 -3.88
C LYS A 77 5.07 26.16 -4.84
N MET A 78 5.65 27.33 -4.58
CA MET A 78 5.52 28.49 -5.46
C MET A 78 6.15 28.21 -6.83
N SER A 79 7.36 27.66 -6.87
CA SER A 79 8.03 27.24 -8.12
C SER A 79 7.18 26.24 -8.90
N TYR A 80 6.58 25.26 -8.21
CA TYR A 80 5.69 24.28 -8.82
C TYR A 80 4.43 24.93 -9.43
N ILE A 81 3.79 25.86 -8.71
CA ILE A 81 2.63 26.61 -9.20
C ILE A 81 3.01 27.44 -10.43
N MET A 82 4.12 28.18 -10.36
CA MET A 82 4.63 29.00 -11.46
C MET A 82 4.92 28.16 -12.71
N ARG A 83 5.54 26.99 -12.55
CA ARG A 83 5.85 26.06 -13.65
C ARG A 83 4.60 25.45 -14.27
N THR A 84 3.61 25.11 -13.44
CA THR A 84 2.40 24.37 -13.86
C THR A 84 1.25 25.32 -14.26
N ARG A 85 1.47 26.64 -14.27
CA ARG A 85 0.47 27.69 -14.60
C ARG A 85 -0.80 27.65 -13.73
N GLY A 86 -0.72 27.08 -12.52
CA GLY A 86 -1.83 27.12 -11.55
C GLY A 86 -3.12 26.44 -12.02
N ARG A 87 -3.03 25.32 -12.75
CA ARG A 87 -4.22 24.55 -13.15
C ARG A 87 -4.90 23.97 -11.91
N VAL A 88 -6.02 24.56 -11.49
CA VAL A 88 -6.81 24.12 -10.33
C VAL A 88 -7.49 22.79 -10.66
N ASP A 89 -7.11 21.69 -10.00
CA ASP A 89 -7.85 20.44 -10.08
C ASP A 89 -9.02 20.48 -9.08
N ASN A 90 -10.18 20.92 -9.53
CA ASN A 90 -11.41 20.87 -8.72
C ASN A 90 -11.92 19.43 -8.46
N ARG A 91 -11.09 18.41 -8.71
CA ARG A 91 -11.40 16.99 -8.48
C ARG A 91 -10.81 16.58 -7.14
N ASN A 92 -11.52 16.91 -6.07
CA ASN A 92 -11.19 16.41 -4.75
C ASN A 92 -11.42 14.89 -4.72
N ASN A 93 -10.35 14.11 -4.87
CA ASN A 93 -10.42 12.64 -4.85
C ASN A 93 -10.45 12.10 -3.41
N TYR A 94 -11.25 12.73 -2.54
CA TYR A 94 -11.44 12.29 -1.17
C TYR A 94 -12.28 11.01 -1.16
N MET A 95 -11.73 9.95 -0.59
CA MET A 95 -12.50 8.74 -0.31
C MET A 95 -13.43 9.06 0.87
N ASN A 96 -14.73 9.21 0.60
CA ASN A 96 -15.74 9.42 1.63
C ASN A 96 -15.72 8.25 2.61
N LYS A 97 -15.13 8.46 3.79
CA LYS A 97 -15.16 7.50 4.89
C LYS A 97 -16.54 7.58 5.54
N SER A 98 -17.42 6.65 5.19
CA SER A 98 -18.70 6.51 5.92
C SER A 98 -18.40 6.05 7.36
N LEU A 99 -18.93 6.78 8.34
CA LEU A 99 -18.90 6.40 9.77
C LEU A 99 -19.39 4.95 10.00
N ASN A 100 -20.31 4.47 9.16
CA ASN A 100 -20.91 3.14 9.28
C ASN A 100 -20.20 2.06 8.45
N LEU A 101 -19.10 2.39 7.75
CA LEU A 101 -18.42 1.45 6.87
C LEU A 101 -17.95 0.19 7.62
N GLU A 102 -17.41 0.37 8.82
CA GLU A 102 -16.88 -0.73 9.62
C GLU A 102 -18.01 -1.63 10.15
N LYS A 103 -19.09 -1.04 10.66
CA LYS A 103 -20.28 -1.77 11.09
C LYS A 103 -20.88 -2.57 9.92
N ARG A 104 -21.03 -1.95 8.75
CA ARG A 104 -21.52 -2.62 7.54
C ARG A 104 -20.61 -3.77 7.12
N LYS A 105 -19.28 -3.60 7.20
CA LYS A 105 -18.31 -4.64 6.86
C LYS A 105 -18.40 -5.83 7.81
N ARG A 106 -18.57 -5.60 9.12
CA ARG A 106 -18.75 -6.68 10.11
C ARG A 106 -20.05 -7.43 9.90
N GLU A 107 -21.16 -6.73 9.69
CA GLU A 107 -22.45 -7.37 9.37
C GLU A 107 -22.39 -8.18 8.08
N LEU A 108 -21.75 -7.63 7.03
CA LEU A 108 -21.56 -8.37 5.78
C LEU A 108 -20.81 -9.68 6.00
N LEU A 109 -19.73 -9.67 6.79
CA LEU A 109 -18.97 -10.88 7.13
C LEU A 109 -19.80 -11.88 7.94
N ARG A 110 -20.58 -11.39 8.90
CA ARG A 110 -21.48 -12.23 9.71
C ARG A 110 -22.52 -12.93 8.83
N VAL A 111 -23.28 -12.15 8.04
CA VAL A 111 -24.31 -12.68 7.13
C VAL A 111 -23.70 -13.64 6.11
N THR A 112 -22.52 -13.32 5.57
CA THR A 112 -21.82 -14.21 4.62
C THR A 112 -21.48 -15.55 5.27
N LYS A 113 -20.97 -15.54 6.51
CA LYS A 113 -20.66 -16.77 7.25
C LYS A 113 -21.91 -17.58 7.56
N GLU A 114 -22.99 -16.93 8.00
CA GLU A 114 -24.27 -17.59 8.26
C GLU A 114 -24.83 -18.23 6.99
N ASN A 115 -24.81 -17.51 5.86
CA ASN A 115 -25.23 -18.02 4.56
C ASN A 115 -24.40 -19.22 4.09
N GLN A 116 -23.08 -19.19 4.30
CA GLN A 116 -22.20 -20.33 4.00
C GLN A 116 -22.58 -21.57 4.82
N LEU A 117 -22.90 -21.40 6.10
CA LEU A 117 -23.32 -22.51 6.96
C LEU A 117 -24.69 -23.07 6.55
N ILE A 118 -25.62 -22.21 6.15
CA ILE A 118 -26.93 -22.63 5.62
C ILE A 118 -26.73 -23.44 4.32
N LEU A 119 -25.94 -22.92 3.39
CA LEU A 119 -25.61 -23.59 2.13
C LEU A 119 -25.00 -24.97 2.40
N TYR A 120 -24.06 -25.04 3.34
CA TYR A 120 -23.44 -26.30 3.75
C TYR A 120 -24.48 -27.30 4.28
N ARG A 121 -25.40 -26.86 5.14
CA ARG A 121 -26.48 -27.72 5.67
C ARG A 121 -27.42 -28.23 4.58
N ILE A 122 -27.80 -27.35 3.65
CA ILE A 122 -28.66 -27.72 2.50
C ILE A 122 -27.97 -28.78 1.65
N ASN A 123 -26.69 -28.56 1.32
CA ASN A 123 -25.95 -29.46 0.45
C ASN A 123 -25.63 -30.81 1.12
N MET A 124 -25.38 -30.82 2.43
CA MET A 124 -25.11 -32.05 3.18
C MET A 124 -26.37 -32.87 3.46
N ARG A 125 -27.56 -32.26 3.40
CA ARG A 125 -28.83 -32.98 3.59
C ARG A 125 -29.11 -33.83 2.36
N LYS A 126 -29.16 -35.16 2.55
CA LYS A 126 -29.61 -36.08 1.51
C LYS A 126 -31.10 -35.86 1.19
N PRO A 127 -31.52 -35.96 -0.07
CA PRO A 127 -32.94 -35.94 -0.42
C PRO A 127 -33.64 -37.14 0.24
N GLU A 128 -34.78 -36.87 0.86
CA GLU A 128 -35.60 -37.90 1.51
C GLU A 128 -36.36 -38.76 0.49
N TYR A 129 -36.71 -38.14 -0.63
CA TYR A 129 -37.45 -38.78 -1.70
C TYR A 129 -36.51 -39.33 -2.78
N ASN A 130 -36.57 -40.64 -2.99
CA ASN A 130 -35.91 -41.30 -4.11
C ASN A 130 -36.92 -41.49 -5.25
N HIS A 131 -36.82 -40.63 -6.27
CA HIS A 131 -37.69 -40.67 -7.44
C HIS A 131 -37.66 -42.03 -8.16
N GLN A 132 -36.54 -42.74 -8.16
CA GLN A 132 -36.46 -44.08 -8.75
C GLN A 132 -37.28 -45.10 -7.96
N LYS A 133 -37.25 -45.01 -6.62
CA LYS A 133 -38.09 -45.86 -5.76
C LYS A 133 -39.57 -45.57 -6.01
N TRP A 134 -39.93 -44.29 -6.07
CA TRP A 134 -41.30 -43.87 -6.36
C TRP A 134 -41.79 -44.33 -7.73
N GLN A 135 -40.94 -44.25 -8.75
CA GLN A 135 -41.26 -44.74 -10.08
C GLN A 135 -41.54 -46.25 -10.07
N LEU A 136 -40.68 -47.04 -9.41
CA LEU A 136 -40.87 -48.49 -9.28
C LEU A 136 -42.15 -48.85 -8.50
N GLU A 137 -42.45 -48.10 -7.44
CA GLU A 137 -43.64 -48.28 -6.62
C GLU A 137 -44.90 -47.88 -7.39
N TRP A 138 -44.83 -46.82 -8.19
CA TRP A 138 -45.86 -46.39 -9.12
C TRP A 138 -46.12 -47.43 -10.21
N GLU A 139 -45.08 -48.00 -10.82
CA GLU A 139 -45.22 -49.06 -11.83
C GLU A 139 -45.86 -50.33 -11.25
N LYS A 140 -45.50 -50.70 -10.03
CA LYS A 140 -46.17 -51.81 -9.31
C LYS A 140 -47.64 -51.49 -9.08
N ASN A 141 -47.94 -50.28 -8.62
CA ASN A 141 -49.31 -49.82 -8.39
C ASN A 141 -50.11 -49.79 -9.69
N GLN A 142 -49.52 -49.35 -10.81
CA GLN A 142 -50.13 -49.41 -12.14
C GLN A 142 -50.48 -50.84 -12.51
N LYS A 143 -49.56 -51.80 -12.34
CA LYS A 143 -49.87 -53.23 -12.56
C LYS A 143 -51.00 -53.74 -11.67
N PHE A 144 -51.06 -53.34 -10.40
CA PHE A 144 -52.17 -53.69 -9.51
C PHE A 144 -53.49 -53.08 -9.98
N MET A 145 -53.48 -51.82 -10.41
CA MET A 145 -54.65 -51.15 -10.96
C MET A 145 -55.11 -51.82 -12.25
N ASP A 146 -54.21 -52.15 -13.16
CA ASP A 146 -54.52 -52.90 -14.40
C ASP A 146 -55.17 -54.24 -14.07
N ASN A 147 -54.63 -54.98 -13.09
CA ASN A 147 -55.15 -56.29 -12.67
C ASN A 147 -56.53 -56.20 -11.98
N ILE A 148 -56.85 -55.12 -11.28
CA ILE A 148 -58.10 -54.95 -10.52
C ILE A 148 -59.16 -54.19 -11.35
N SER A 149 -58.74 -53.43 -12.35
CA SER A 149 -59.63 -52.63 -13.18
C SER A 149 -60.52 -53.50 -14.07
N ALA A 150 -61.82 -53.20 -14.07
CA ALA A 150 -62.80 -53.88 -14.92
C ALA A 150 -62.75 -53.41 -16.39
N TYR A 151 -62.09 -52.28 -16.67
CA TYR A 151 -62.03 -51.65 -17.98
C TYR A 151 -60.61 -51.18 -18.27
N PRO A 152 -60.11 -51.33 -19.52
CA PRO A 152 -58.76 -50.93 -19.88
C PRO A 152 -58.46 -49.45 -19.62
N VAL A 153 -57.21 -49.14 -19.27
CA VAL A 153 -56.68 -47.78 -19.29
C VAL A 153 -56.91 -47.25 -20.72
N ASP A 154 -57.64 -46.14 -20.83
CA ASP A 154 -58.11 -45.52 -22.09
C ASP A 154 -59.43 -46.04 -22.70
N TRP A 155 -60.26 -46.79 -21.96
CA TRP A 155 -61.56 -47.24 -22.49
C TRP A 155 -62.54 -46.11 -22.87
N TRP A 156 -62.34 -44.89 -22.35
CA TRP A 156 -63.12 -43.69 -22.69
C TRP A 156 -62.52 -42.88 -23.86
N ILE A 157 -61.34 -43.25 -24.38
CA ILE A 157 -60.73 -42.56 -25.52
C ILE A 157 -61.46 -43.02 -26.78
N LYS A 158 -62.40 -42.19 -27.25
CA LYS A 158 -63.01 -42.36 -28.58
C LYS A 158 -61.93 -42.22 -29.64
N GLU A 159 -61.58 -43.32 -30.30
CA GLU A 159 -60.83 -43.27 -31.56
C GLU A 159 -61.53 -42.29 -32.50
N LYS A 160 -60.83 -41.20 -32.87
CA LYS A 160 -61.27 -40.37 -33.99
C LYS A 160 -61.13 -41.24 -35.24
N LYS A 161 -62.23 -41.82 -35.73
CA LYS A 161 -62.27 -42.45 -37.05
C LYS A 161 -61.78 -41.41 -38.06
N THR A 162 -60.59 -41.63 -38.62
CA THR A 162 -60.12 -40.82 -39.73
C THR A 162 -61.07 -41.08 -40.91
N PRO A 163 -61.67 -40.05 -41.53
CA PRO A 163 -62.40 -40.25 -42.76
C PRO A 163 -61.39 -40.62 -43.85
N ARG A 164 -61.69 -41.70 -44.59
CA ARG A 164 -61.04 -42.02 -45.87
C ARG A 164 -60.96 -40.75 -46.71
N SER A 165 -59.75 -40.38 -47.12
CA SER A 165 -59.49 -39.19 -47.92
C SER A 165 -60.16 -39.30 -49.30
N GLY A 166 -61.28 -38.61 -49.44
CA GLY A 166 -61.91 -38.27 -50.71
C GLY A 166 -62.06 -36.75 -50.77
N LYS A 167 -61.43 -36.14 -51.78
CA LYS A 167 -61.48 -34.71 -52.10
C LYS A 167 -62.91 -34.16 -52.07
N SER A 168 -63.17 -33.13 -51.26
CA SER A 168 -63.83 -31.88 -51.69
C SER A 168 -63.82 -30.86 -50.55
N GLY A 169 -63.68 -29.59 -50.90
CA GLY A 169 -63.34 -28.51 -49.99
C GLY A 169 -64.51 -27.93 -49.20
N ARG A 170 -64.19 -27.43 -48.00
CA ARG A 170 -64.53 -26.11 -47.42
C ARG A 170 -64.04 -26.11 -45.98
N LYS A 171 -63.06 -25.26 -45.66
CA LYS A 171 -62.68 -25.02 -44.26
C LYS A 171 -63.57 -23.90 -43.70
N SER A 172 -64.55 -24.26 -42.87
CA SER A 172 -65.10 -23.36 -41.85
C SER A 172 -64.34 -23.59 -40.55
N ALA A 173 -63.88 -22.51 -39.93
CA ALA A 173 -63.16 -22.52 -38.67
C ALA A 173 -64.10 -22.81 -37.50
N HIS A 174 -63.75 -23.78 -36.66
CA HIS A 174 -64.14 -23.82 -35.25
C HIS A 174 -63.18 -24.74 -34.47
N GLU A 175 -62.21 -24.17 -33.76
CA GLU A 175 -61.29 -24.90 -32.86
C GLU A 175 -61.63 -24.57 -31.40
N THR A 176 -61.92 -25.62 -30.63
CA THR A 176 -62.33 -25.59 -29.23
C THR A 176 -61.13 -25.35 -28.29
N GLN A 177 -61.40 -24.76 -27.12
CA GLN A 177 -60.44 -24.23 -26.13
C GLN A 177 -59.38 -25.21 -25.57
N GLU A 178 -59.52 -26.53 -25.73
CA GLU A 178 -58.64 -27.52 -25.08
C GLU A 178 -57.35 -27.84 -25.85
N ASP A 179 -57.25 -27.54 -27.16
CA ASP A 179 -56.01 -27.73 -27.93
C ASP A 179 -55.02 -26.56 -27.74
N LYS A 180 -55.45 -25.46 -27.14
CA LYS A 180 -54.60 -24.31 -26.81
C LYS A 180 -53.75 -24.58 -25.57
N THR A 181 -54.30 -25.27 -24.56
CA THR A 181 -53.64 -25.48 -23.25
C THR A 181 -52.46 -26.46 -23.31
N LYS A 182 -52.49 -27.47 -24.19
CA LYS A 182 -51.36 -28.40 -24.40
C LYS A 182 -50.23 -27.86 -25.27
N LYS A 183 -50.53 -26.92 -26.19
CA LYS A 183 -49.50 -26.21 -26.98
C LYS A 183 -48.84 -25.08 -26.19
N GLU A 184 -49.61 -24.36 -25.37
CA GLU A 184 -49.10 -23.30 -24.50
C GLU A 184 -48.21 -23.84 -23.36
N THR A 185 -48.48 -25.03 -22.82
CA THR A 185 -47.63 -25.64 -21.78
C THR A 185 -46.29 -26.12 -22.32
N LYS A 186 -46.26 -26.83 -23.47
CA LYS A 186 -45.01 -27.23 -24.11
C LYS A 186 -44.15 -26.04 -24.59
N GLN A 187 -44.79 -24.98 -25.11
CA GLN A 187 -44.05 -23.78 -25.53
C GLN A 187 -43.53 -22.95 -24.34
N LYS A 188 -44.22 -22.98 -23.18
CA LYS A 188 -43.73 -22.32 -21.95
C LYS A 188 -42.54 -23.05 -21.34
N ASP A 189 -42.56 -24.38 -21.32
CA ASP A 189 -41.45 -25.17 -20.77
C ASP A 189 -40.19 -25.07 -21.65
N GLU A 190 -40.32 -25.13 -22.98
CA GLU A 190 -39.19 -24.94 -23.90
C GLU A 190 -38.62 -23.50 -23.89
N ASN A 191 -39.45 -22.48 -23.65
CA ASN A 191 -38.97 -21.10 -23.51
C ASN A 191 -38.30 -20.87 -22.15
N ALA A 192 -38.79 -21.47 -21.07
CA ALA A 192 -38.17 -21.37 -19.75
C ALA A 192 -36.78 -22.04 -19.71
N GLU A 193 -36.59 -23.17 -20.39
CA GLU A 193 -35.28 -23.82 -20.50
C GLU A 193 -34.27 -22.96 -21.29
N LYS A 194 -34.70 -22.30 -22.38
CA LYS A 194 -33.87 -21.39 -23.18
C LYS A 194 -33.47 -20.12 -22.42
N GLU A 195 -34.39 -19.53 -21.66
CA GLU A 195 -34.09 -18.35 -20.84
C GLU A 195 -33.09 -18.67 -19.70
N VAL A 196 -33.20 -19.85 -19.08
CA VAL A 196 -32.26 -20.30 -18.04
C VAL A 196 -30.87 -20.58 -18.64
N GLU A 197 -30.80 -21.06 -19.87
CA GLU A 197 -29.53 -21.33 -20.56
C GLU A 197 -28.84 -20.04 -21.02
N GLU A 198 -29.59 -19.06 -21.57
CA GLU A 198 -29.06 -17.73 -21.91
C GLU A 198 -28.56 -16.95 -20.68
N GLN A 199 -29.28 -17.04 -19.55
CA GLN A 199 -28.83 -16.41 -18.30
C GLN A 199 -27.55 -17.05 -17.78
N LYS A 200 -27.38 -18.38 -17.90
CA LYS A 200 -26.15 -19.08 -17.53
C LYS A 200 -24.96 -18.72 -18.43
N THR A 201 -25.19 -18.50 -19.73
CA THR A 201 -24.14 -18.08 -20.65
C THR A 201 -23.69 -16.65 -20.40
N ASN A 202 -24.62 -15.73 -20.13
CA ASN A 202 -24.30 -14.33 -19.81
C ASN A 202 -23.54 -14.19 -18.48
N ILE A 203 -23.91 -14.96 -17.45
CA ILE A 203 -23.18 -14.95 -16.17
C ILE A 203 -21.75 -15.48 -16.35
N LYS A 204 -21.52 -16.47 -17.22
CA LYS A 204 -20.17 -16.98 -17.51
C LYS A 204 -19.31 -15.97 -18.25
N THR A 205 -19.84 -15.29 -19.27
CA THR A 205 -19.09 -14.26 -20.03
C THR A 205 -18.78 -13.03 -19.19
N GLU A 206 -19.68 -12.60 -18.31
CA GLU A 206 -19.41 -11.53 -17.34
C GLU A 206 -18.31 -11.91 -16.33
N GLN A 207 -18.29 -13.16 -15.85
CA GLN A 207 -17.25 -13.64 -14.94
C GLN A 207 -15.87 -13.78 -15.62
N GLU A 208 -15.83 -14.12 -16.91
CA GLU A 208 -14.58 -14.19 -17.68
C GLU A 208 -14.00 -12.80 -17.98
N THR A 209 -14.84 -11.84 -18.37
CA THR A 209 -14.43 -10.46 -18.60
C THR A 209 -13.95 -9.76 -17.32
N GLU A 210 -14.59 -10.03 -16.16
CA GLU A 210 -14.09 -9.57 -14.86
C GLU A 210 -12.75 -10.20 -14.46
N LYS A 211 -12.51 -11.47 -14.78
CA LYS A 211 -11.22 -12.13 -14.49
C LYS A 211 -10.10 -11.54 -15.35
N ASP A 212 -10.36 -11.29 -16.63
CA ASP A 212 -9.36 -10.70 -17.54
C ASP A 212 -9.00 -9.26 -17.17
N THR A 213 -9.98 -8.45 -16.76
CA THR A 213 -9.74 -7.08 -16.29
C THR A 213 -8.91 -7.07 -15.01
N ARG A 214 -9.22 -7.94 -14.04
CA ARG A 214 -8.43 -8.10 -12.80
C ARG A 214 -6.99 -8.54 -13.08
N GLN A 215 -6.77 -9.49 -14.00
CA GLN A 215 -5.42 -9.92 -14.39
C GLN A 215 -4.63 -8.78 -15.07
N LYS A 216 -5.29 -7.95 -15.89
CA LYS A 216 -4.67 -6.78 -16.53
C LYS A 216 -4.24 -5.73 -15.51
N ASP A 217 -5.04 -5.50 -14.48
CA ASP A 217 -4.74 -4.55 -13.39
C ASP A 217 -3.65 -5.05 -12.46
N GLU A 218 -3.59 -6.36 -12.18
CA GLU A 218 -2.47 -6.96 -11.44
C GLU A 218 -1.16 -6.87 -12.22
N LYS A 219 -1.16 -7.14 -13.54
CA LYS A 219 0.02 -6.96 -14.40
C LYS A 219 0.49 -5.50 -14.42
N LYS A 220 -0.42 -4.52 -14.46
CA LYS A 220 -0.08 -3.09 -14.35
C LYS A 220 0.52 -2.74 -12.98
N LYS A 221 -0.03 -3.26 -11.88
CA LYS A 221 0.52 -3.06 -10.53
C LYS A 221 1.92 -3.66 -10.38
N LYS A 222 2.17 -4.86 -10.93
CA LYS A 222 3.50 -5.49 -10.93
C LYS A 222 4.52 -4.66 -11.71
N LYS A 223 4.20 -4.23 -12.94
CA LYS A 223 5.07 -3.33 -13.72
C LYS A 223 5.39 -2.02 -13.00
N LYS A 224 4.42 -1.44 -12.28
CA LYS A 224 4.62 -0.19 -11.53
C LYS A 224 5.55 -0.37 -10.32
N LYS A 225 5.46 -1.52 -9.62
CA LYS A 225 6.37 -1.88 -8.52
C LYS A 225 7.79 -2.19 -9.01
N GLU A 226 7.91 -2.82 -10.17
CA GLU A 226 9.20 -3.11 -10.79
C GLU A 226 9.90 -1.82 -11.25
N ALA A 227 9.15 -0.89 -11.85
CA ALA A 227 9.65 0.43 -12.22
C ALA A 227 10.07 1.29 -11.02
N SER A 228 9.40 1.19 -9.86
CA SER A 228 9.85 1.88 -8.65
C SER A 228 11.14 1.27 -8.11
N LYS A 229 11.25 -0.06 -8.11
CA LYS A 229 12.45 -0.78 -7.64
C LYS A 229 13.68 -0.44 -8.47
N ILE A 230 13.54 -0.34 -9.80
CA ILE A 230 14.61 0.09 -10.70
C ILE A 230 15.05 1.53 -10.40
N LYS A 231 14.10 2.44 -10.11
CA LYS A 231 14.43 3.83 -9.75
C LYS A 231 15.19 3.93 -8.42
N ASP A 232 14.81 3.11 -7.45
CA ASP A 232 15.49 3.05 -6.15
C ASP A 232 16.91 2.48 -6.31
N GLU A 233 17.10 1.44 -7.14
CA GLU A 233 18.43 0.87 -7.43
C GLU A 233 19.35 1.86 -8.19
N VAL A 234 18.83 2.63 -9.14
CA VAL A 234 19.60 3.68 -9.83
C VAL A 234 20.02 4.79 -8.86
N LYS A 235 19.12 5.19 -7.95
CA LYS A 235 19.41 6.23 -6.95
C LYS A 235 20.48 5.79 -5.94
N VAL A 236 20.52 4.51 -5.57
CA VAL A 236 21.56 3.96 -4.70
C VAL A 236 22.92 3.90 -5.42
N LYS A 237 22.95 3.55 -6.71
CA LYS A 237 24.19 3.55 -7.49
C LYS A 237 24.76 4.96 -7.70
N GLU A 238 23.91 5.95 -7.92
CA GLU A 238 24.30 7.36 -8.07
C GLU A 238 24.87 7.94 -6.76
N GLN A 239 24.39 7.48 -5.60
CA GLN A 239 24.91 7.88 -4.28
C GLN A 239 26.24 7.20 -3.91
N LEU A 240 26.60 6.09 -4.56
CA LEU A 240 27.86 5.37 -4.34
C LEU A 240 29.00 5.85 -5.24
N GLN A 241 28.73 6.74 -6.21
CA GLN A 241 29.74 7.43 -7.02
C GLN A 241 30.09 8.78 -6.38
N VAL A 242 30.80 8.75 -5.26
CA VAL A 242 31.52 9.93 -4.76
C VAL A 242 32.91 9.94 -5.41
N PRO A 243 33.35 11.04 -6.07
CA PRO A 243 34.71 11.13 -6.58
C PRO A 243 35.70 11.15 -5.41
N VAL A 244 36.66 10.23 -5.42
CA VAL A 244 37.84 10.34 -4.55
C VAL A 244 38.68 11.48 -5.13
N GLU A 245 38.71 12.63 -4.45
CA GLU A 245 39.65 13.69 -4.76
C GLU A 245 41.05 13.23 -4.32
N ASP A 246 41.95 13.09 -5.30
CA ASP A 246 43.36 12.79 -5.07
C ASP A 246 44.06 14.00 -4.44
N ASP A 247 44.51 13.85 -3.19
CA ASP A 247 45.43 14.77 -2.52
C ASP A 247 46.80 14.75 -3.21
N ALA A 248 46.94 15.54 -4.28
CA ALA A 248 48.23 15.84 -4.89
C ALA A 248 48.94 16.98 -4.14
N ARG A 249 49.75 16.55 -3.18
CA ARG A 249 50.93 17.21 -2.60
C ARG A 249 51.58 18.25 -3.55
N VAL A 250 51.49 19.53 -3.19
CA VAL A 250 52.28 20.61 -3.81
C VAL A 250 53.56 20.79 -3.00
N ASP A 251 54.61 20.10 -3.41
CA ASP A 251 56.01 20.47 -3.17
C ASP A 251 56.55 21.02 -4.50
N GLU A 252 56.86 22.32 -4.60
CA GLU A 252 58.09 22.83 -5.24
C GLU A 252 58.18 24.38 -5.26
N LYS A 253 59.31 24.84 -4.69
CA LYS A 253 60.14 26.04 -4.94
C LYS A 253 59.57 27.46 -4.74
#